data_AF-A0A6A4RA15-F1
#
_entry.id   AF-A0A6A4RA15-F1
#
_cell.length_a   1.000
_cell.length_b   1.000
_cell.length_c   1.000
_cell.angle_alpha   90.00
_cell.angle_beta   90.00
_cell.angle_gamma   90.00
#
_symmetry.space_group_name_H-M   'P 1'
#
loop_
_entity.id
_entity.type
_entity.pdbx_description
1 polymer ?
#
loop_
_entity_poly.entity_id
_entity_poly.type
_entity_poly.pdbx_seq_one_letter_code
_entity_poly.pdbx_strand_id
1 'polypeptide(L)'
;EAIVNLESRLQKGSQDSAATAVRLLKLMTSVVESWDKEHFAEDTSSLTDYELLAKFATRGAVDSSLSSREKRKISRRVAARVSFIGKLSEFGGIYKVKSAGEVLGVSRQTVNNHIKTGKLIAIKQGNDYLIPGFQFSEEGKIPHLEEILKILGDSSPEAKCTFFLNP
;
A
#
# COMPACT_ATOMS: atom_id res chain seq x y z
N GLU A 1 5.46 -13.07 23.06
CA GLU A 1 5.45 -11.85 23.92
C GLU A 1 4.46 -10.77 23.46
N ALA A 2 4.37 -10.44 22.18
CA ALA A 2 3.43 -9.42 21.68
C ALA A 2 1.94 -9.74 21.97
N ILE A 3 1.55 -11.02 21.91
CA ILE A 3 0.18 -11.48 22.20
C ILE A 3 -0.16 -11.30 23.68
N VAL A 4 0.77 -11.66 24.58
CA VAL A 4 0.61 -11.53 26.04
C VAL A 4 0.47 -10.07 26.47
N ASN A 5 1.18 -9.16 25.78
CA ASN A 5 1.09 -7.71 26.03
C ASN A 5 -0.19 -7.07 25.45
N LEU A 6 -0.82 -7.69 24.45
CA LEU A 6 -2.11 -7.25 23.93
C LEU A 6 -3.26 -7.66 24.85
N GLU A 7 -3.20 -8.89 25.38
CA GLU A 7 -4.16 -9.43 26.34
C GLU A 7 -4.25 -8.59 27.62
N SER A 8 -3.10 -8.13 28.15
CA SER A 8 -3.05 -7.27 29.34
C SER A 8 -3.63 -5.87 29.11
N ARG A 9 -3.54 -5.33 27.89
CA ARG A 9 -4.10 -4.01 27.53
C ARG A 9 -5.60 -4.07 27.23
N LEU A 10 -6.10 -5.22 26.76
CA LEU A 10 -7.52 -5.45 26.48
C LEU A 10 -8.34 -5.68 27.75
N GLN A 11 -7.75 -6.21 28.82
CA GLN A 11 -8.40 -6.37 30.14
C GLN A 11 -8.84 -5.06 30.80
N LYS A 12 -8.39 -3.89 30.32
CA LYS A 12 -8.82 -2.57 30.82
C LYS A 12 -10.14 -2.06 30.22
N GLY A 13 -10.67 -2.71 29.18
CA GLY A 13 -12.03 -2.50 28.67
C GLY A 13 -12.97 -3.63 29.10
N SER A 14 -14.29 -3.40 29.04
CA SER A 14 -15.35 -4.40 29.34
C SER A 14 -14.92 -5.83 28.96
N GLN A 15 -15.01 -6.78 29.92
CA GLN A 15 -14.51 -8.16 29.78
C GLN A 15 -15.00 -8.85 28.50
N ASP A 16 -16.19 -8.52 28.01
CA ASP A 16 -16.77 -9.04 26.78
C ASP A 16 -16.06 -8.54 25.51
N SER A 17 -15.60 -7.29 25.52
CA SER A 17 -14.85 -6.68 24.41
C SER A 17 -13.44 -7.28 24.31
N ALA A 18 -12.80 -7.52 25.46
CA ALA A 18 -11.51 -8.18 25.54
C ALA A 18 -11.58 -9.63 25.03
N ALA A 19 -12.59 -10.39 25.47
CA ALA A 19 -12.80 -11.77 25.02
C ALA A 19 -13.09 -11.86 23.51
N THR A 20 -13.88 -10.91 22.98
CA THR A 20 -14.18 -10.83 21.55
C THR A 20 -12.95 -10.50 20.72
N ALA A 21 -12.11 -9.56 21.18
CA ALA A 21 -10.86 -9.20 20.52
C ALA A 21 -9.86 -10.37 20.48
N VAL A 22 -9.71 -11.11 21.58
CA VAL A 22 -8.87 -12.32 21.64
C VAL A 22 -9.40 -13.40 20.69
N ARG A 23 -10.73 -13.59 20.63
CA ARG A 23 -11.35 -14.56 19.73
C ARG A 23 -11.15 -14.18 18.25
N LEU A 24 -11.28 -12.90 17.92
CA LEU A 24 -11.00 -12.38 16.57
C LEU A 24 -9.53 -12.61 16.19
N LEU A 25 -8.60 -12.31 17.09
CA LEU A 25 -7.17 -12.55 16.85
C LEU A 25 -6.87 -14.02 16.58
N LYS A 26 -7.43 -14.94 17.37
CA LYS A 26 -7.26 -16.39 17.16
C LYS A 26 -7.78 -16.85 15.79
N LEU A 27 -8.92 -16.32 15.35
CA LEU A 27 -9.47 -16.60 14.02
C LEU A 27 -8.59 -16.02 12.91
N MET A 28 -8.04 -14.82 13.11
CA MET A 28 -7.10 -14.24 12.14
C MET A 28 -5.82 -15.05 12.05
N THR A 29 -5.26 -15.48 13.18
CA THR A 29 -4.08 -16.33 13.22
C THR A 29 -4.34 -17.67 12.53
N SER A 30 -5.47 -18.34 12.77
CA SER A 30 -5.75 -19.62 12.12
C SER A 30 -5.94 -19.52 10.60
N VAL A 31 -6.56 -18.43 10.13
CA VAL A 31 -6.67 -18.15 8.69
C VAL A 31 -5.30 -17.87 8.09
N VAL A 32 -4.43 -17.13 8.78
CA VAL A 32 -3.06 -16.85 8.31
C VAL A 32 -2.18 -18.10 8.35
N GLU A 33 -2.31 -18.96 9.35
CA GLU A 33 -1.59 -20.24 9.44
C GLU A 33 -2.03 -21.24 8.37
N SER A 34 -3.31 -21.18 7.95
CA SER A 34 -3.79 -21.95 6.80
C SER A 34 -3.20 -21.47 5.45
N TRP A 35 -2.49 -20.35 5.46
CA TRP A 35 -1.80 -19.78 4.31
C TRP A 35 -0.30 -20.12 4.34
N ASP A 36 0.09 -21.39 4.11
CA ASP A 36 1.48 -21.73 3.76
C ASP A 36 1.54 -23.08 3.02
N LYS A 37 2.29 -23.33 1.94
CA LYS A 37 3.62 -22.86 1.50
C LYS A 37 3.64 -22.73 -0.02
N GLU A 38 4.16 -21.61 -0.55
CA GLU A 38 4.89 -21.46 -1.84
C GLU A 38 4.68 -20.10 -2.53
N HIS A 39 3.61 -19.33 -2.32
CA HIS A 39 3.34 -18.16 -3.19
C HIS A 39 2.74 -16.90 -2.53
N PHE A 40 2.77 -16.73 -1.20
CA PHE A 40 1.99 -15.63 -0.56
C PHE A 40 2.74 -14.66 0.35
N ALA A 41 3.92 -14.99 0.88
CA ALA A 41 4.65 -14.11 1.79
C ALA A 41 5.14 -12.82 1.11
N GLU A 42 5.49 -12.86 -0.18
CA GLU A 42 5.92 -11.68 -0.94
C GLU A 42 4.74 -10.72 -1.24
N ASP A 43 3.55 -11.29 -1.43
CA ASP A 43 2.41 -10.60 -2.05
C ASP A 43 1.58 -9.77 -1.05
N THR A 44 1.66 -10.08 0.25
CA THR A 44 0.93 -9.37 1.32
C THR A 44 1.62 -8.08 1.77
N SER A 45 2.96 -8.06 1.72
CA SER A 45 3.77 -6.89 2.07
C SER A 45 3.50 -5.67 1.16
N SER A 46 2.92 -5.93 -0.02
CA SER A 46 2.59 -4.93 -1.03
C SER A 46 1.19 -4.31 -0.88
N LEU A 47 0.38 -4.78 0.07
CA LEU A 47 -1.02 -4.39 0.23
C LEU A 47 -1.17 -3.31 1.30
N THR A 48 -2.13 -2.41 1.10
CA THR A 48 -2.62 -1.52 2.16
C THR A 48 -3.41 -2.30 3.22
N ASP A 49 -3.56 -1.77 4.43
CA ASP A 49 -4.35 -2.43 5.49
C ASP A 49 -5.77 -2.75 5.05
N TYR A 50 -6.39 -1.87 4.25
CA TYR A 50 -7.71 -2.13 3.66
C TYR A 50 -7.69 -3.27 2.64
N GLU A 51 -6.66 -3.32 1.79
CA GLU A 51 -6.51 -4.40 0.79
C GLU A 51 -6.14 -5.73 1.45
N LEU A 52 -5.35 -5.70 2.52
CA LEU A 52 -5.02 -6.86 3.33
C LEU A 52 -6.28 -7.37 4.04
N LEU A 53 -7.07 -6.47 4.61
CA LEU A 53 -8.34 -6.82 5.26
C LEU A 53 -9.39 -7.27 4.24
N ALA A 54 -9.40 -6.72 3.02
CA ALA A 54 -10.23 -7.21 1.92
C ALA A 54 -9.76 -8.56 1.39
N LYS A 55 -8.45 -8.81 1.26
CA LYS A 55 -7.89 -10.15 0.91
C LYS A 55 -8.19 -11.17 2.01
N PHE A 56 -8.07 -10.76 3.27
CA PHE A 56 -8.42 -11.57 4.43
C PHE A 56 -9.92 -11.87 4.45
N ALA A 57 -10.79 -10.87 4.30
CA ALA A 57 -12.22 -11.05 4.26
C ALA A 57 -12.65 -11.87 3.04
N THR A 58 -12.04 -11.67 1.86
CA THR A 58 -12.38 -12.47 0.68
C THR A 58 -11.96 -13.92 0.81
N ARG A 59 -10.81 -14.24 1.44
CA ARG A 59 -10.35 -15.61 1.68
C ARG A 59 -10.97 -16.27 2.92
N GLY A 60 -11.17 -15.55 4.01
CA GLY A 60 -11.94 -15.99 5.17
C GLY A 60 -13.42 -16.18 4.83
N ALA A 61 -13.97 -15.35 3.95
CA ALA A 61 -15.30 -15.51 3.34
C ALA A 61 -15.29 -16.32 2.03
N VAL A 62 -14.18 -17.01 1.68
CA VAL A 62 -14.27 -18.07 0.66
C VAL A 62 -15.31 -19.10 1.10
N ASP A 63 -15.64 -19.20 2.39
CA ASP A 63 -16.63 -20.16 2.89
C ASP A 63 -18.10 -19.68 2.95
N SER A 64 -18.48 -18.38 2.92
CA SER A 64 -19.93 -18.08 3.05
C SER A 64 -20.57 -16.75 2.62
N SER A 65 -19.90 -15.60 2.40
CA SER A 65 -20.64 -14.30 2.40
C SER A 65 -20.42 -13.26 1.30
N LEU A 66 -19.57 -13.50 0.29
CA LEU A 66 -19.44 -12.56 -0.84
C LEU A 66 -20.05 -13.13 -2.13
N SER A 67 -20.87 -12.33 -2.82
CA SER A 67 -21.40 -12.70 -4.13
C SER A 67 -20.26 -12.90 -5.14
N SER A 68 -20.42 -13.82 -6.10
CA SER A 68 -19.40 -14.08 -7.12
C SER A 68 -19.02 -12.84 -7.94
N ARG A 69 -19.93 -11.86 -8.06
CA ARG A 69 -19.69 -10.59 -8.77
C ARG A 69 -18.75 -9.67 -8.00
N GLU A 70 -18.92 -9.56 -6.68
CA GLU A 70 -18.05 -8.74 -5.82
C GLU A 70 -16.65 -9.33 -5.71
N LYS A 71 -16.54 -10.65 -5.57
CA LYS A 71 -15.26 -11.37 -5.65
C LYS A 71 -14.51 -11.01 -6.94
N ARG A 72 -15.17 -11.09 -8.10
CA ARG A 72 -14.58 -10.71 -9.40
C ARG A 72 -14.22 -9.22 -9.49
N LYS A 73 -14.99 -8.32 -8.88
CA LYS A 73 -14.69 -6.88 -8.87
C LYS A 73 -13.43 -6.59 -8.05
N ILE A 74 -13.29 -7.19 -6.88
CA ILE A 74 -12.11 -7.03 -6.02
C ILE A 74 -10.87 -7.62 -6.72
N SER A 75 -10.95 -8.85 -7.23
CA SER A 75 -9.83 -9.48 -7.95
C SER A 75 -9.36 -8.66 -9.15
N ARG A 76 -10.29 -8.09 -9.93
CA ARG A 76 -9.92 -7.21 -11.06
C ARG A 76 -9.20 -5.94 -10.62
N ARG A 77 -9.61 -5.32 -9.51
CA ARG A 77 -8.94 -4.12 -8.98
C ARG A 77 -7.53 -4.43 -8.51
N VAL A 78 -7.35 -5.55 -7.80
CA VAL A 78 -6.03 -6.00 -7.36
C VAL A 78 -5.12 -6.28 -8.56
N ALA A 79 -5.60 -7.05 -9.55
CA ALA A 79 -4.84 -7.33 -10.76
C ALA A 79 -4.47 -6.06 -11.54
N ALA A 80 -5.40 -5.12 -11.69
CA ALA A 80 -5.15 -3.84 -12.34
C ALA A 80 -4.07 -3.03 -11.59
N ARG A 81 -4.10 -3.02 -10.26
CA ARG A 81 -3.09 -2.33 -9.46
C ARG A 81 -1.72 -2.98 -9.56
N VAL A 82 -1.63 -4.30 -9.47
CA VAL A 82 -0.36 -5.03 -9.68
C VAL A 82 0.22 -4.75 -11.06
N SER A 83 -0.61 -4.82 -12.11
CA SER A 83 -0.18 -4.49 -13.47
C SER A 83 0.30 -3.05 -13.61
N PHE A 84 -0.39 -2.10 -12.98
CA PHE A 84 -0.02 -0.69 -13.00
C PHE A 84 1.32 -0.41 -12.30
N ILE A 85 1.53 -1.00 -11.11
CA ILE A 85 2.81 -0.90 -10.39
C ILE A 85 3.93 -1.58 -11.18
N GLY A 86 3.67 -2.73 -11.80
CA GLY A 86 4.62 -3.40 -12.70
C GLY A 86 5.06 -2.48 -13.84
N LYS A 87 4.10 -1.88 -14.57
CA LYS A 87 4.40 -0.90 -15.62
C LYS A 87 5.21 0.28 -15.09
N LEU A 88 4.86 0.84 -13.94
CA LEU A 88 5.61 1.95 -13.34
C LEU A 88 7.09 1.60 -13.09
N SER A 89 7.36 0.35 -12.70
CA SER A 89 8.74 -0.10 -12.47
C SER A 89 9.58 -0.16 -13.75
N GLU A 90 8.96 -0.30 -14.93
CA GLU A 90 9.66 -0.25 -16.23
C GLU A 90 10.17 1.17 -16.55
N PHE A 91 9.54 2.21 -15.99
CA PHE A 91 9.91 3.61 -16.21
C PHE A 91 10.79 4.16 -15.07
N GLY A 92 12.03 3.67 -15.03
CA GLY A 92 13.04 4.13 -14.06
C GLY A 92 12.89 3.53 -12.66
N GLY A 93 12.08 2.47 -12.50
CA GLY A 93 11.93 1.76 -11.23
C GLY A 93 10.98 2.45 -10.24
N ILE A 94 10.98 1.92 -9.02
CA ILE A 94 10.18 2.44 -7.91
C ILE A 94 11.06 2.58 -6.68
N TYR A 95 11.02 3.76 -6.07
CA TYR A 95 11.82 4.11 -4.91
C TYR A 95 10.94 4.15 -3.65
N LYS A 96 11.50 3.70 -2.53
CA LYS A 96 10.98 4.02 -1.19
C LYS A 96 11.47 5.40 -0.78
N VAL A 97 10.80 6.02 0.20
CA VAL A 97 11.12 7.38 0.68
C VAL A 97 12.61 7.56 1.04
N LYS A 98 13.23 6.55 1.65
CA LYS A 98 14.67 6.58 1.98
C LYS A 98 15.54 6.67 0.72
N SER A 99 15.35 5.76 -0.21
CA SER A 99 16.12 5.70 -1.46
C SER A 99 15.87 6.93 -2.35
N ALA A 100 14.64 7.46 -2.37
CA ALA A 100 14.36 8.71 -3.06
C ALA A 100 15.11 9.91 -2.43
N GLY A 101 15.34 9.89 -1.12
CA GLY A 101 16.16 10.88 -0.44
C GLY A 101 17.63 10.79 -0.86
N GLU A 102 18.16 9.57 -1.01
CA GLU A 102 19.52 9.32 -1.51
C GLU A 102 19.68 9.83 -2.94
N VAL A 103 18.72 9.54 -3.84
CA VAL A 103 18.72 10.02 -5.24
C VAL A 103 18.67 11.56 -5.31
N LEU A 104 17.85 12.19 -4.46
CA LEU A 104 17.69 13.64 -4.46
C LEU A 104 18.75 14.39 -3.62
N GLY A 105 19.62 13.68 -2.90
CA GLY A 105 20.56 14.29 -1.95
C GLY A 105 19.87 15.01 -0.77
N VAL A 106 18.66 14.58 -0.38
CA VAL A 106 17.87 15.23 0.71
C VAL A 106 17.43 14.23 1.78
N SER A 107 17.06 14.76 2.96
CA SER A 107 16.57 13.93 4.06
C SER A 107 15.23 13.24 3.74
N ARG A 108 14.96 12.10 4.40
CA ARG A 108 13.65 11.43 4.37
C ARG A 108 12.49 12.38 4.72
N GLN A 109 12.71 13.30 5.66
CA GLN A 109 11.71 14.28 6.07
C GLN A 109 11.39 15.26 4.93
N THR A 110 12.41 15.70 4.20
CA THR A 110 12.27 16.56 3.02
C THR A 110 11.48 15.86 1.91
N VAL A 111 11.76 14.58 1.64
CA VAL A 111 10.98 13.79 0.67
C VAL A 111 9.51 13.69 1.09
N ASN A 112 9.24 13.39 2.37
CA ASN A 112 7.86 13.37 2.87
C ASN A 112 7.16 14.74 2.72
N ASN A 113 7.88 15.84 2.93
CA ASN A 113 7.34 17.18 2.70
C ASN A 113 7.05 17.43 1.21
N HIS A 114 7.91 16.97 0.29
CA HIS A 114 7.64 17.04 -1.14
C HIS A 114 6.37 16.26 -1.53
N ILE A 115 6.17 15.06 -0.96
CA ILE A 115 4.96 14.27 -1.19
C ILE A 115 3.72 15.03 -0.68
N LYS A 116 3.78 15.52 0.56
CA LYS A 116 2.66 16.26 1.18
C LYS A 116 2.31 17.55 0.44
N THR A 117 3.29 18.23 -0.12
CA THR A 117 3.11 19.49 -0.87
C THR A 117 2.81 19.26 -2.35
N GLY A 118 2.69 18.01 -2.79
CA GLY A 118 2.40 17.68 -4.20
C GLY A 118 3.56 17.91 -5.17
N LYS A 119 4.78 18.08 -4.65
CA LYS A 119 6.03 18.27 -5.43
C LYS A 119 6.67 16.96 -5.89
N LEU A 120 6.11 15.83 -5.48
CA LEU A 120 6.44 14.49 -5.93
C LEU A 120 5.15 13.66 -5.97
N ILE A 121 5.02 12.85 -7.00
CA ILE A 121 4.03 11.79 -7.09
C ILE A 121 4.50 10.64 -6.19
N ALA A 122 3.62 10.23 -5.29
CA ALA A 122 3.82 9.05 -4.48
C ALA A 122 2.53 8.25 -4.39
N ILE A 123 2.64 6.95 -4.55
CA ILE A 123 1.55 6.00 -4.47
C ILE A 123 1.59 5.37 -3.09
N LYS A 124 0.49 5.48 -2.33
CA LYS A 124 0.41 4.90 -0.99
C LYS A 124 0.38 3.37 -1.08
N GLN A 125 1.25 2.73 -0.29
CA GLN A 125 1.32 1.29 -0.12
C GLN A 125 1.44 0.99 1.38
N GLY A 126 0.33 0.60 2.00
CA GLY A 126 0.24 0.50 3.47
C GLY A 126 0.54 1.84 4.15
N ASN A 127 1.52 1.80 5.06
CA ASN A 127 2.05 2.98 5.75
C ASN A 127 3.24 3.65 5.03
N ASP A 128 3.67 3.08 3.91
CA ASP A 128 4.77 3.58 3.10
C ASP A 128 4.29 4.22 1.80
N TYR A 129 5.24 4.82 1.09
CA TYR A 129 5.05 5.43 -0.21
C TYR A 129 5.99 4.79 -1.23
N LEU A 130 5.42 4.45 -2.38
CA LEU A 130 6.12 4.10 -3.59
C LEU A 130 6.26 5.35 -4.46
N ILE A 131 7.48 5.72 -4.81
CA ILE A 131 7.79 6.91 -5.59
C ILE A 131 8.29 6.45 -6.96
N PRO A 132 7.52 6.68 -8.04
CA PRO A 132 7.93 6.32 -9.39
C PRO A 132 9.24 7.00 -9.81
N GLY A 133 10.15 6.23 -10.39
CA GLY A 133 11.50 6.65 -10.74
C GLY A 133 11.60 7.62 -11.91
N PHE A 134 10.63 7.60 -12.84
CA PHE A 134 10.57 8.53 -13.98
C PHE A 134 10.60 10.02 -13.58
N GLN A 135 10.31 10.33 -12.32
CA GLN A 135 10.34 11.69 -11.78
C GLN A 135 11.76 12.23 -11.55
N PHE A 136 12.77 11.37 -11.67
CA PHE A 136 14.16 11.69 -11.36
C PHE A 136 15.04 11.70 -12.61
N SER A 137 16.05 12.56 -12.59
CA SER A 137 17.18 12.62 -13.52
C SER A 137 18.50 12.54 -12.73
N GLU A 138 19.64 12.54 -13.43
CA GLU A 138 20.96 12.56 -12.79
C GLU A 138 21.17 13.78 -11.86
N GLU A 139 20.46 14.88 -12.13
CA GLU A 139 20.57 16.14 -11.38
C GLU A 139 19.48 16.32 -10.31
N GLY A 140 18.59 15.34 -10.12
CA GLY A 140 17.52 15.40 -9.13
C GLY A 140 16.14 15.14 -9.73
N LYS A 141 15.22 16.10 -9.64
CA LYS A 141 13.88 15.96 -10.25
C LYS A 141 13.94 16.33 -11.73
N ILE A 142 13.11 15.71 -12.56
CA ILE A 142 12.97 16.13 -13.96
C ILE A 142 12.51 17.60 -14.04
N PRO A 143 12.97 18.36 -15.05
CA PRO A 143 12.57 19.74 -15.24
C PRO A 143 11.04 19.90 -15.32
N HIS A 144 10.52 21.02 -14.79
CA HIS A 144 9.09 21.38 -14.80
C HIS A 144 8.14 20.39 -14.10
N LEU A 145 8.64 19.37 -13.40
CA LEU A 145 7.79 18.41 -12.69
C LEU A 145 6.80 19.11 -11.74
N GLU A 146 7.30 19.98 -10.87
CA GLU A 146 6.45 20.65 -9.86
C GLU A 146 5.39 21.56 -10.50
N GLU A 147 5.71 22.20 -11.63
CA GLU A 147 4.78 23.06 -12.37
C GLU A 147 3.65 22.23 -12.97
N ILE A 148 3.98 21.11 -13.63
CA ILE A 148 2.99 20.19 -14.19
C ILE A 148 2.12 19.59 -13.08
N LEU A 149 2.72 19.17 -11.96
CA LEU A 149 1.97 18.63 -10.83
C LEU A 149 1.01 19.65 -10.21
N LYS A 150 1.40 20.93 -10.19
CA LYS A 150 0.53 22.02 -9.75
C LYS A 150 -0.67 22.20 -10.68
N ILE A 151 -0.48 22.08 -11.99
CA ILE A 151 -1.57 22.13 -12.99
C ILE A 151 -2.51 20.93 -12.84
N LEU A 152 -1.97 19.74 -12.62
CA LEU A 152 -2.76 18.51 -12.40
C LEU A 152 -3.56 18.54 -11.09
N GLY A 153 -3.24 19.45 -10.16
CA GLY A 153 -4.00 19.72 -8.94
C GLY A 153 -4.21 18.48 -8.08
N ASP A 154 -5.46 18.27 -7.65
CA ASP A 154 -5.87 17.19 -6.74
C ASP A 154 -6.13 15.85 -7.42
N SER A 155 -5.70 15.68 -8.68
CA SER A 155 -5.78 14.41 -9.39
C SER A 155 -5.09 13.28 -8.61
N SER A 156 -5.67 12.08 -8.67
CA SER A 156 -5.08 10.90 -8.01
C SER A 156 -3.62 10.65 -8.47
N PRO A 157 -2.75 10.10 -7.60
CA PRO A 157 -1.39 9.74 -7.98
C PRO A 157 -1.33 8.84 -9.22
N GLU A 158 -2.26 7.90 -9.35
CA GLU A 158 -2.38 7.00 -10.49
C GLU A 158 -2.69 7.75 -11.79
N ALA A 159 -3.58 8.75 -11.74
CA ALA A 159 -3.90 9.60 -12.89
C ALA A 159 -2.70 10.48 -13.28
N LYS A 160 -2.00 11.05 -12.30
CA LYS A 160 -0.77 11.83 -12.54
C LYS A 160 0.30 10.98 -13.21
N CYS A 161 0.55 9.78 -12.71
CA CYS A 161 1.44 8.83 -13.38
C CYS A 161 1.00 8.51 -14.81
N THR A 162 -0.30 8.22 -15.02
CA THR A 162 -0.83 7.88 -16.34
C THR A 162 -0.63 9.01 -17.35
N PHE A 163 -0.73 10.27 -16.92
CA PHE A 163 -0.43 11.45 -17.73
C PHE A 163 1.04 11.47 -18.20
N PHE A 164 2.01 11.20 -17.32
CA PHE A 164 3.43 11.19 -17.70
C PHE A 164 3.83 9.98 -18.54
N LEU A 165 3.13 8.85 -18.40
CA LEU A 165 3.45 7.60 -19.09
C LEU A 165 2.77 7.45 -20.46
N ASN A 166 1.83 8.32 -20.81
CA ASN A 166 1.17 8.35 -22.11
C ASN A 166 1.25 9.78 -22.69
N PRO A 167 2.42 10.18 -23.21
CA PRO A 167 2.62 11.51 -23.79
C PRO A 167 1.80 11.75 -25.06
#